data_AF-A0A3A9C110-F1
#
_entry.id   AF-A0A3A9C110-F1
#
_cell.length_a   1.000
_cell.length_b   1.000
_cell.length_c   1.000
_cell.angle_alpha   90.00
_cell.angle_beta   90.00
_cell.angle_gamma   90.00
#
_symmetry.space_group_name_H-M   'P 1'
#
loop_
_entity.id
_entity.type
_entity.pdbx_description
1 polymer ?
#
loop_
_entity_poly.entity_id
_entity_poly.type
_entity_poly.pdbx_seq_one_letter_code
_entity_poly.pdbx_strand_id
1 'polypeptide(L)'
;MRKRKIRMRMNRCEKQLNNRGMTLIELLVAIAILGVIVVPFLHAFLTSFRTNLKAREAFRVTTVAQDITEGLKAYKVDEICYQYNFQEKDFRIIAGGGDVKEVRIDSSGQYTDVDPSQMPANPDTDLHASVYSADGGETYQFLKQKDGRYYFAMSGITYENKKYDAFISMNAVPYRAGGSPVFQTYENADKMPNEEPIAVVDRMNTDQDGFFVQDKESDDSAIMEMRSGSGEAIEKSNVERTIAVKIDNSYEPERGDYVKVTISYNYAGNIAGSQETVTYEKESVMFNNVETKEALRNLYLFYYPAYSDWKGDNLVIENEHNIPVTIYLIKQMNHSIPTAYYENTYRLKLTLKEDCLSVADSPTVFCTNLNKNIMTNTDVPTQVEFQYNQAPQPFHSVRTKDLAASEVRDRLYDITVEIYKEGAALNGFPEKDRLLIFDGSKDD
;
A
#
# COMPACT_ATOMS: atom_id res chain seq x y z
N MET A 1 -5.12 2.44 -107.63
CA MET A 1 -5.21 2.01 -106.21
C MET A 1 -5.23 3.22 -105.29
N ARG A 2 -6.20 3.27 -104.37
CA ARG A 2 -6.18 3.82 -102.98
C ARG A 2 -5.34 5.10 -102.70
N LYS A 3 -5.83 6.18 -102.10
CA LYS A 3 -6.92 6.39 -101.12
C LYS A 3 -7.35 7.87 -101.14
N ARG A 4 -8.67 8.09 -101.00
CA ARG A 4 -9.31 9.38 -100.66
C ARG A 4 -8.72 9.96 -99.37
N LYS A 5 -8.38 11.25 -99.38
CA LYS A 5 -8.11 12.04 -98.17
C LYS A 5 -9.30 12.99 -97.96
N ILE A 6 -10.33 12.51 -97.26
CA ILE A 6 -11.41 13.36 -96.76
C ILE A 6 -10.82 14.14 -95.58
N ARG A 7 -10.61 15.44 -95.77
CA ARG A 7 -10.14 16.34 -94.71
C ARG A 7 -11.37 16.84 -93.95
N MET A 8 -11.67 16.20 -92.81
CA MET A 8 -12.65 16.71 -91.85
C MET A 8 -12.22 18.10 -91.37
N ARG A 9 -13.04 19.13 -91.64
CA ARG A 9 -12.99 20.40 -90.93
C ARG A 9 -13.62 20.20 -89.56
N MET A 10 -12.79 20.02 -88.53
CA MET A 10 -13.21 20.28 -87.15
C MET A 10 -13.27 21.80 -86.97
N ASN A 11 -14.46 22.36 -87.00
CA ASN A 11 -14.71 23.68 -86.41
C ASN A 11 -14.50 23.54 -84.90
N ARG A 12 -13.31 23.87 -84.39
CA ARG A 12 -13.17 24.21 -82.98
C ARG A 12 -13.93 25.51 -82.79
N CYS A 13 -15.08 25.41 -82.13
CA CYS A 13 -15.76 26.56 -81.56
C CYS A 13 -14.82 27.10 -80.47
N GLU A 14 -13.97 28.05 -80.81
CA GLU A 14 -13.29 28.89 -79.83
C GLU A 14 -14.39 29.60 -79.05
N LYS A 15 -14.71 29.10 -77.85
CA LYS A 15 -15.41 29.91 -76.85
C LYS A 15 -14.53 31.13 -76.63
N GLN A 16 -14.88 32.25 -77.26
CA GLN A 16 -14.29 33.54 -76.90
C GLN A 16 -14.51 33.70 -75.40
N LEU A 17 -13.42 33.66 -74.64
CA LEU A 17 -13.44 34.10 -73.26
C LEU A 17 -13.93 35.54 -73.30
N ASN A 18 -15.08 35.78 -72.68
CA ASN A 18 -15.70 37.08 -72.61
C ASN A 18 -14.79 37.98 -71.78
N ASN A 19 -13.82 38.63 -72.43
CA ASN A 19 -12.88 39.57 -71.82
C ASN A 19 -13.57 40.93 -71.58
N ARG A 20 -14.81 40.91 -71.06
CA ARG A 20 -15.39 42.10 -70.44
C ARG A 20 -14.63 42.31 -69.13
N GLY A 21 -13.83 43.37 -69.08
CA GLY A 21 -13.20 43.80 -67.83
C GLY A 21 -14.26 44.01 -66.75
N MET A 22 -13.93 43.69 -65.49
CA MET A 22 -14.83 43.90 -64.36
C MET A 22 -15.23 45.37 -64.27
N THR A 23 -16.52 45.64 -64.09
CA THR A 23 -16.98 47.00 -63.85
C THR A 23 -16.51 47.48 -62.48
N LEU A 24 -16.30 48.79 -62.32
CA LEU A 24 -15.89 49.39 -61.03
C LEU A 24 -16.89 49.05 -59.92
N ILE A 25 -18.18 48.99 -60.25
CA ILE A 25 -19.25 48.69 -59.30
C ILE A 25 -19.25 47.22 -58.88
N GLU A 26 -18.98 46.28 -59.78
CA GLU A 26 -18.83 44.86 -59.42
C GLU A 26 -17.65 44.65 -58.48
N LEU A 27 -16.51 45.34 -58.72
CA LEU A 27 -15.35 45.31 -57.82
C LEU A 27 -15.68 45.88 -56.44
N LEU A 28 -16.39 47.01 -56.39
CA LEU A 28 -16.75 47.69 -55.14
C LEU A 28 -17.73 46.85 -54.32
N VAL A 29 -18.76 46.29 -54.97
CA VAL A 29 -19.73 45.38 -54.34
C VAL A 29 -19.04 44.09 -53.88
N ALA A 30 -18.12 43.53 -54.66
CA ALA A 30 -17.37 42.32 -54.28
C ALA A 30 -16.48 42.55 -53.04
N ILE A 31 -15.74 43.66 -52.97
CA ILE A 31 -14.91 44.00 -51.80
C ILE A 31 -15.79 44.30 -50.58
N ALA A 32 -16.93 44.96 -50.76
CA ALA A 32 -17.88 45.22 -49.68
C ALA A 32 -18.44 43.92 -49.08
N ILE A 33 -18.92 42.99 -49.92
CA ILE A 33 -19.42 41.68 -49.47
C ILE A 33 -18.30 40.85 -48.83
N LEU A 34 -17.10 40.85 -49.42
CA LEU A 34 -15.93 40.16 -48.86
C LEU A 34 -15.58 40.70 -47.48
N GLY A 35 -15.57 42.03 -47.29
CA GLY A 35 -15.30 42.66 -46.00
C GLY A 35 -16.30 42.25 -44.91
N VAL A 36 -17.60 42.21 -45.26
CA VAL A 36 -18.67 41.77 -44.35
C VAL A 36 -18.50 40.30 -43.92
N ILE A 37 -17.96 39.44 -44.80
CA ILE A 37 -17.75 38.01 -44.51
C ILE A 37 -16.43 37.75 -43.76
N VAL A 38 -15.33 38.38 -44.19
CA VAL A 38 -13.98 38.05 -43.70
C VAL A 38 -13.76 38.49 -42.26
N VAL A 39 -14.29 39.66 -41.86
CA VAL A 39 -14.11 40.19 -40.50
C VAL A 39 -14.66 39.24 -39.41
N PRO A 40 -15.93 38.81 -39.44
CA PRO A 40 -16.46 37.88 -38.45
C PRO A 40 -15.81 36.49 -38.56
N PHE A 41 -15.46 36.04 -39.78
CA PHE A 41 -14.78 34.76 -39.99
C PHE A 41 -13.39 34.74 -39.34
N LEU A 42 -12.57 35.77 -39.53
CA LEU A 42 -11.24 35.87 -38.94
C LEU A 42 -11.32 35.95 -37.41
N HIS A 43 -12.28 36.71 -36.88
CA HIS A 43 -12.51 36.78 -35.44
C HIS A 43 -12.91 35.40 -34.87
N ALA A 44 -13.83 34.69 -35.52
CA ALA A 44 -14.22 33.34 -35.13
C ALA A 44 -13.04 32.36 -35.20
N PHE A 45 -12.26 32.39 -36.28
CA PHE A 45 -11.07 31.56 -36.44
C PHE A 45 -10.02 31.81 -35.36
N LEU A 46 -9.66 33.08 -35.11
CA LEU A 46 -8.68 33.44 -34.08
C LEU A 46 -9.17 33.04 -32.67
N THR A 47 -10.46 33.20 -32.40
CA THR A 47 -11.06 32.79 -31.14
C THR A 47 -10.96 31.28 -30.98
N SER A 48 -11.38 30.49 -31.98
CA SER A 48 -11.27 29.04 -31.96
C SER A 48 -9.82 28.55 -31.83
N PHE A 49 -8.88 29.19 -32.52
CA PHE A 49 -7.46 28.86 -32.40
C PHE A 49 -6.93 29.10 -30.98
N ARG A 50 -7.25 30.25 -30.38
CA ARG A 50 -6.89 30.56 -28.99
C ARG A 50 -7.54 29.60 -28.00
N THR A 51 -8.82 29.27 -28.19
CA THR A 51 -9.53 28.30 -27.36
C THR A 51 -8.90 26.91 -27.48
N ASN A 52 -8.54 26.47 -28.68
CA ASN A 52 -7.87 25.18 -28.89
C ASN A 52 -6.49 25.12 -28.24
N LEU A 53 -5.72 26.21 -28.28
CA LEU A 53 -4.43 26.27 -27.58
C LEU A 53 -4.61 26.19 -26.06
N LYS A 54 -5.57 26.94 -25.50
CA LYS A 54 -5.89 26.87 -24.07
C LYS A 54 -6.39 25.50 -23.65
N ALA A 55 -7.26 24.87 -24.46
CA ALA A 55 -7.76 23.53 -24.20
C ALA A 55 -6.64 22.49 -24.25
N ARG A 56 -5.72 22.59 -25.22
CA ARG A 56 -4.55 21.71 -25.30
C ARG A 56 -3.61 21.90 -24.11
N GLU A 57 -3.40 23.13 -23.66
CA GLU A 57 -2.60 23.40 -22.46
C GLU A 57 -3.25 22.85 -21.20
N ALA A 58 -4.55 23.08 -21.00
CA ALA A 58 -5.29 22.50 -19.89
C ALA A 58 -5.22 20.96 -19.90
N PHE A 59 -5.43 20.33 -21.05
CA PHE A 59 -5.30 18.88 -21.21
C PHE A 59 -3.91 18.37 -20.79
N ARG A 60 -2.84 19.01 -21.28
CA ARG A 60 -1.45 18.64 -20.92
C ARG A 60 -1.21 18.73 -19.41
N VAL A 61 -1.63 19.84 -18.80
CA VAL A 61 -1.43 20.08 -17.37
C VAL A 61 -2.22 19.07 -16.53
N THR A 62 -3.45 18.74 -16.94
CA THR A 62 -4.26 17.71 -16.28
C THR A 62 -3.65 16.32 -16.43
N THR A 63 -3.17 15.92 -17.61
CA THR A 63 -2.51 14.63 -17.80
C THR A 63 -1.27 14.51 -16.93
N VAL A 64 -0.42 15.54 -16.89
CA VAL A 64 0.75 15.56 -16.01
C VAL A 64 0.31 15.36 -14.56
N ALA A 65 -0.63 16.17 -14.05
CA ALA A 65 -1.08 16.05 -12.66
C ALA A 65 -1.67 14.68 -12.31
N GLN A 66 -2.42 14.07 -13.24
CA GLN A 66 -2.97 12.73 -13.08
C GLN A 66 -1.88 11.67 -13.02
N ASP A 67 -0.92 11.70 -13.94
CA ASP A 67 0.20 10.77 -13.97
C ASP A 67 1.02 10.83 -12.67
N ILE A 68 1.29 12.04 -12.14
CA ILE A 68 1.92 12.23 -10.81
C ILE A 68 1.08 11.57 -9.73
N THR A 69 -0.21 11.87 -9.68
CA THR A 69 -1.09 11.42 -8.60
C THR A 69 -1.23 9.90 -8.61
N GLU A 70 -1.42 9.29 -9.78
CA GLU A 70 -1.52 7.84 -9.93
C GLU A 70 -0.22 7.14 -9.56
N GLY A 71 0.92 7.69 -9.98
CA GLY A 71 2.23 7.22 -9.58
C GLY A 71 2.40 7.22 -8.06
N LEU A 72 2.01 8.32 -7.39
CA LEU A 72 2.07 8.42 -5.93
C LEU A 72 1.12 7.46 -5.22
N LYS A 73 -0.06 7.15 -5.79
CA LYS A 73 -0.98 6.18 -5.19
C LYS A 73 -0.46 4.75 -5.23
N ALA A 74 0.45 4.42 -6.15
CA ALA A 74 0.99 3.06 -6.27
C ALA A 74 1.94 2.67 -5.12
N TYR A 75 2.55 3.65 -4.45
CA TYR A 75 3.58 3.42 -3.43
C TYR A 75 3.10 3.78 -2.03
N LYS A 76 3.88 3.42 -1.02
CA LYS A 76 3.68 3.87 0.37
C LYS A 76 4.41 5.19 0.63
N VAL A 77 4.05 5.90 1.70
CA VAL A 77 4.66 7.21 2.02
C VAL A 77 6.17 7.12 2.28
N ASP A 78 6.63 6.07 2.97
CA ASP A 78 8.06 5.80 3.21
C ASP A 78 8.82 5.58 1.90
N GLU A 79 8.26 4.77 1.00
CA GLU A 79 8.82 4.50 -0.32
C GLU A 79 8.86 5.77 -1.19
N ILE A 80 7.82 6.60 -1.14
CA ILE A 80 7.78 7.89 -1.85
C ILE A 80 8.87 8.82 -1.30
N CYS A 81 8.97 8.97 0.03
CA CYS A 81 9.98 9.82 0.65
C CYS A 81 11.40 9.37 0.30
N TYR A 82 11.65 8.06 0.34
CA TYR A 82 12.91 7.47 -0.10
C TYR A 82 13.23 7.83 -1.55
N GLN A 83 12.29 7.59 -2.47
CA GLN A 83 12.51 7.80 -3.89
C GLN A 83 12.70 9.28 -4.28
N TYR A 84 12.04 10.21 -3.59
CA TYR A 84 12.22 11.65 -3.81
C TYR A 84 13.57 12.17 -3.28
N ASN A 85 14.24 11.44 -2.40
CA ASN A 85 15.56 11.80 -1.87
C ASN A 85 16.72 11.05 -2.56
N PHE A 86 16.50 9.82 -3.04
CA PHE A 86 17.52 8.96 -3.64
C PHE A 86 17.05 8.46 -5.03
N GLN A 87 17.48 9.16 -6.08
CA GLN A 87 16.99 8.97 -7.46
C GLN A 87 17.62 7.79 -8.22
N GLU A 88 18.64 7.11 -7.67
CA GLU A 88 19.63 6.38 -8.48
C GLU A 88 19.31 4.91 -8.83
N LYS A 89 18.20 4.30 -8.42
CA LYS A 89 17.90 2.90 -8.79
C LYS A 89 16.41 2.70 -9.14
N ASP A 90 16.11 2.80 -10.43
CA ASP A 90 14.82 2.47 -11.10
C ASP A 90 13.58 3.29 -10.72
N PHE A 91 13.69 4.63 -10.71
CA PHE A 91 12.55 5.54 -10.53
C PHE A 91 11.67 5.69 -11.79
N ARG A 92 10.38 5.37 -11.67
CA ARG A 92 9.31 5.83 -12.60
C ARG A 92 8.01 6.11 -11.85
N ILE A 93 8.00 7.04 -10.89
CA ILE A 93 6.72 7.57 -10.42
C ILE A 93 6.03 8.35 -11.56
N ILE A 94 6.78 8.94 -12.52
CA ILE A 94 6.21 9.75 -13.62
C ILE A 94 6.93 9.54 -14.96
N ALA A 95 6.15 9.42 -16.04
CA ALA A 95 6.60 9.45 -17.42
C ALA A 95 6.92 10.89 -17.87
N GLY A 96 8.12 11.41 -17.59
CA GLY A 96 8.46 12.76 -18.08
C GLY A 96 9.88 13.27 -17.79
N GLY A 97 10.61 12.65 -16.85
CA GLY A 97 11.91 13.16 -16.39
C GLY A 97 11.79 14.49 -15.63
N GLY A 98 12.74 14.78 -14.75
CA GLY A 98 12.77 15.99 -13.93
C GLY A 98 13.53 15.76 -12.63
N ASP A 99 14.07 16.83 -12.04
CA ASP A 99 14.74 16.75 -10.75
C ASP A 99 13.68 16.73 -9.65
N VAL A 100 13.80 15.76 -8.74
CA VAL A 100 12.88 15.58 -7.62
C VAL A 100 13.60 15.79 -6.30
N LYS A 101 12.89 16.34 -5.31
CA LYS A 101 13.39 16.47 -3.95
C LYS A 101 12.24 16.54 -2.95
N GLU A 102 12.49 16.01 -1.76
CA GLU A 102 11.69 16.34 -0.60
C GLU A 102 12.00 17.78 -0.15
N VAL A 103 10.97 18.47 0.35
CA VAL A 103 11.10 19.83 0.90
C VAL A 103 10.26 19.96 2.16
N ARG A 104 10.44 21.05 2.89
CA ARG A 104 9.64 21.39 4.07
C ARG A 104 9.11 22.78 4.00
N ILE A 105 7.83 22.94 4.37
CA ILE A 105 7.18 24.24 4.47
C ILE A 105 7.25 24.72 5.93
N ASP A 106 7.75 25.92 6.14
CA ASP A 106 7.70 26.58 7.45
C ASP A 106 6.33 27.26 7.71
N SER A 107 6.13 27.80 8.91
CA SER A 107 4.89 28.51 9.26
C SER A 107 4.59 29.74 8.39
N SER A 108 5.55 30.23 7.60
CA SER A 108 5.40 31.36 6.68
C SER A 108 5.06 30.95 5.25
N GLY A 109 5.00 29.65 4.97
CA GLY A 109 4.74 29.11 3.62
C GLY A 109 6.00 29.02 2.75
N GLN A 110 7.19 29.25 3.31
CA GLN A 110 8.44 29.13 2.57
C GLN A 110 8.90 27.67 2.58
N TYR A 111 9.23 27.12 1.41
CA TYR A 111 9.84 25.80 1.33
C TYR A 111 11.36 25.87 1.52
N THR A 112 11.90 24.82 2.12
CA THR A 112 13.33 24.61 2.34
C THR A 112 13.70 23.19 1.94
N ASP A 113 14.84 23.04 1.29
CA ASP A 113 15.38 21.74 0.91
C ASP A 113 15.82 21.00 2.19
N VAL A 114 15.61 19.69 2.24
CA VAL A 114 16.05 18.83 3.33
C VAL A 114 17.25 17.98 2.93
N ASP A 115 18.05 17.60 3.92
CA ASP A 115 19.21 16.74 3.73
C ASP A 115 18.94 15.35 4.36
N PRO A 116 18.80 14.29 3.54
CA PRO A 116 18.54 12.93 4.04
C PRO A 116 19.80 12.25 4.61
N SER A 117 20.98 12.88 4.54
CA SER A 117 22.22 12.37 5.12
C SER A 117 22.45 12.78 6.58
N GLN A 118 21.59 13.64 7.12
CA GLN A 118 21.71 14.19 8.48
C GLN A 118 20.63 13.62 9.40
N MET A 119 21.04 12.90 10.44
CA MET A 119 20.11 12.43 11.48
C MET A 119 19.75 13.59 12.42
N PRO A 120 18.45 13.90 12.63
CA PRO A 120 18.06 14.97 13.53
C PRO A 120 18.40 14.62 14.98
N ALA A 121 18.77 15.63 15.77
CA ALA A 121 18.97 15.46 17.20
C ALA A 121 17.64 15.29 17.93
N ASN A 122 16.60 16.01 17.49
CA ASN A 122 15.23 15.87 17.95
C ASN A 122 14.22 15.87 16.79
N PRO A 123 13.70 14.71 16.37
CA PRO A 123 12.73 14.61 15.26
C PRO A 123 11.38 15.30 15.56
N ASP A 124 11.09 15.64 16.82
CA ASP A 124 9.85 16.35 17.15
C ASP A 124 9.92 17.87 16.89
N THR A 125 11.12 18.43 16.76
CA THR A 125 11.31 19.90 16.69
C THR A 125 12.20 20.34 15.54
N ASP A 126 13.12 19.49 15.11
CA ASP A 126 14.13 19.85 14.13
C ASP A 126 13.59 19.69 12.72
N LEU A 127 14.01 20.57 11.81
CA LEU A 127 13.75 20.38 10.39
C LEU A 127 14.59 19.20 9.88
N HIS A 128 13.94 18.18 9.36
CA HIS A 128 14.63 17.00 8.83
C HIS A 128 13.92 16.41 7.61
N ALA A 129 14.64 15.63 6.82
CA ALA A 129 14.04 14.79 5.78
C ALA A 129 13.18 13.69 6.41
N SER A 130 12.22 13.18 5.66
CA SER A 130 11.38 12.05 6.09
C SER A 130 12.11 10.71 6.02
N VAL A 131 13.33 10.70 5.49
CA VAL A 131 14.22 9.55 5.45
C VAL A 131 15.63 9.95 5.83
N TYR A 132 16.29 9.08 6.57
CA TYR A 132 17.72 9.18 6.87
C TYR A 132 18.47 8.01 6.23
N SER A 133 19.59 8.29 5.56
CA SER A 133 20.51 7.29 5.05
C SER A 133 21.95 7.76 5.20
N ALA A 134 22.78 6.95 5.84
CA ALA A 134 24.21 7.22 6.02
C ALA A 134 25.06 6.75 4.82
N ASP A 135 24.50 5.90 3.95
CA ASP A 135 25.20 5.18 2.89
C ASP A 135 24.77 5.62 1.48
N GLY A 136 24.12 6.78 1.37
CA GLY A 136 23.70 7.34 0.08
C GLY A 136 22.51 6.61 -0.55
N GLY A 137 21.70 5.93 0.26
CA GLY A 137 20.45 5.29 -0.14
C GLY A 137 20.50 3.77 -0.23
N GLU A 138 21.60 3.10 0.09
CA GLU A 138 21.62 1.62 0.12
C GLU A 138 20.74 1.07 1.24
N THR A 139 20.69 1.78 2.37
CA THR A 139 19.73 1.55 3.45
C THR A 139 19.12 2.88 3.89
N TYR A 140 17.87 2.84 4.33
CA TYR A 140 17.21 4.03 4.86
C TYR A 140 16.42 3.73 6.12
N GLN A 141 16.29 4.73 6.98
CA GLN A 141 15.39 4.77 8.11
C GLN A 141 14.29 5.81 7.82
N PHE A 142 13.02 5.40 7.89
CA PHE A 142 11.91 6.34 7.78
C PHE A 142 11.76 7.17 9.06
N LEU A 143 11.88 8.48 8.92
CA LEU A 143 11.71 9.48 9.99
C LEU A 143 10.33 10.13 9.83
N LYS A 144 9.29 9.46 10.32
CA LYS A 144 7.88 9.89 10.22
C LYS A 144 7.70 11.34 10.69
N GLN A 145 6.90 12.09 9.93
CA GLN A 145 6.59 13.47 10.29
C GLN A 145 5.49 13.56 11.34
N LYS A 146 5.76 14.31 12.41
CA LYS A 146 4.81 14.54 13.51
C LYS A 146 3.51 15.18 13.04
N ASP A 147 3.62 16.18 12.16
CA ASP A 147 2.48 16.89 11.58
C ASP A 147 1.77 16.08 10.49
N GLY A 148 2.32 14.94 10.07
CA GLY A 148 1.75 14.06 9.05
C GLY A 148 1.62 14.64 7.67
N ARG A 149 2.43 15.66 7.38
CA ARG A 149 2.47 16.32 6.09
C ARG A 149 3.82 16.09 5.44
N TYR A 150 3.78 15.72 4.17
CA TYR A 150 4.95 15.45 3.36
C TYR A 150 4.88 16.32 2.12
N TYR A 151 6.01 16.93 1.76
CA TYR A 151 6.06 17.90 0.67
C TYR A 151 7.18 17.57 -0.29
N PHE A 152 6.88 17.64 -1.58
CA PHE A 152 7.82 17.32 -2.63
C PHE A 152 7.81 18.37 -3.72
N ALA A 153 9.00 18.65 -4.24
CA ALA A 153 9.20 19.54 -5.36
C ALA A 153 9.72 18.75 -6.56
N MET A 154 9.16 19.05 -7.73
CA MET A 154 9.61 18.53 -9.00
C MET A 154 9.88 19.68 -9.96
N SER A 155 11.02 19.65 -10.64
CA SER A 155 11.36 20.64 -11.66
C SER A 155 11.70 20.01 -13.00
N GLY A 156 11.25 20.64 -14.08
CA GLY A 156 11.59 20.23 -15.45
C GLY A 156 10.82 19.04 -16.01
N ILE A 157 9.60 18.78 -15.50
CA ILE A 157 8.69 17.74 -16.00
C ILE A 157 8.37 17.98 -17.46
N THR A 158 8.74 17.06 -18.34
CA THR A 158 8.56 17.25 -19.79
C THR A 158 7.37 16.45 -20.34
N TYR A 159 6.41 17.14 -20.96
CA TYR A 159 5.26 16.54 -21.64
C TYR A 159 4.95 17.25 -22.98
N GLU A 160 4.89 16.49 -24.08
CA GLU A 160 4.71 16.99 -25.46
C GLU A 160 5.52 18.27 -25.78
N ASN A 161 6.83 18.27 -25.48
CA ASN A 161 7.78 19.37 -25.66
C ASN A 161 7.49 20.66 -24.85
N LYS A 162 6.65 20.60 -23.82
CA LYS A 162 6.54 21.64 -22.79
C LYS A 162 7.13 21.13 -21.49
N LYS A 163 7.70 22.06 -20.71
CA LYS A 163 8.21 21.81 -19.38
C LYS A 163 7.30 22.44 -18.33
N TYR A 164 7.19 21.75 -17.21
CA TYR A 164 6.38 22.13 -16.06
C TYR A 164 7.17 21.86 -14.79
N ASP A 165 6.83 22.59 -13.74
CA ASP A 165 7.27 22.28 -12.39
C ASP A 165 6.04 21.83 -11.59
N ALA A 166 6.22 21.00 -10.57
CA ALA A 166 5.14 20.56 -9.71
C ALA A 166 5.51 20.67 -8.23
N PHE A 167 4.51 21.02 -7.43
CA PHE A 167 4.57 20.96 -5.99
C PHE A 167 3.54 19.95 -5.51
N ILE A 168 3.95 19.04 -4.64
CA ILE A 168 3.12 17.95 -4.14
C ILE A 168 3.01 18.09 -2.64
N SER A 169 1.79 18.07 -2.15
CA SER A 169 1.47 17.99 -0.72
C SER A 169 0.76 16.69 -0.44
N MET A 170 1.24 15.93 0.52
CA MET A 170 0.59 14.72 1.02
C MET A 170 0.19 14.91 2.48
N ASN A 171 -1.06 14.58 2.81
CA ASN A 171 -1.63 14.78 4.14
C ASN A 171 -2.20 13.47 4.68
N ALA A 172 -1.49 12.88 5.64
CA ALA A 172 -1.93 11.67 6.33
C ALA A 172 -2.72 11.98 7.63
N VAL A 173 -2.82 13.25 8.06
CA VAL A 173 -3.44 13.64 9.35
C VAL A 173 -4.91 13.26 9.51
N PRO A 174 -5.79 13.45 8.51
CA PRO A 174 -7.19 13.00 8.57
C PRO A 174 -7.29 11.51 8.89
N TYR A 175 -6.23 10.80 8.56
CA TYR A 175 -6.06 9.40 8.77
C TYR A 175 -5.07 9.15 9.93
N ARG A 176 -5.00 9.94 10.99
CA ARG A 176 -4.25 9.54 12.22
C ARG A 176 -5.15 9.48 13.44
N ALA A 177 -4.87 8.58 14.37
CA ALA A 177 -5.63 8.46 15.60
C ALA A 177 -5.55 9.80 16.39
N GLY A 178 -6.69 10.49 16.52
CA GLY A 178 -6.75 11.81 17.16
C GLY A 178 -6.42 13.01 16.26
N GLY A 179 -6.12 12.81 14.98
CA GLY A 179 -6.06 13.87 13.98
C GLY A 179 -7.47 14.21 13.53
N SER A 180 -8.05 15.33 13.97
CA SER A 180 -9.45 15.66 13.69
C SER A 180 -9.72 15.76 12.18
N PRO A 181 -10.64 14.94 11.61
CA PRO A 181 -11.23 15.19 10.30
C PRO A 181 -12.72 15.45 10.53
N VAL A 182 -13.15 16.69 10.34
CA VAL A 182 -14.59 16.97 10.25
C VAL A 182 -15.12 16.21 9.02
N PHE A 183 -16.32 15.62 9.15
CA PHE A 183 -17.13 14.81 8.21
C PHE A 183 -16.89 13.29 8.31
N GLN A 184 -17.80 12.42 8.78
CA GLN A 184 -19.26 12.50 8.95
C GLN A 184 -19.73 11.63 10.13
N THR A 185 -20.87 12.02 10.71
CA THR A 185 -21.71 11.17 11.56
C THR A 185 -22.28 10.02 10.74
N TYR A 186 -21.72 8.82 10.91
CA TYR A 186 -22.39 7.56 10.61
C TYR A 186 -22.25 6.64 11.81
N GLU A 187 -23.35 6.01 12.22
CA GLU A 187 -23.50 5.18 13.43
C GLU A 187 -22.66 3.88 13.44
N ASN A 188 -21.72 3.73 12.51
CA ASN A 188 -20.71 2.66 12.51
C ASN A 188 -19.33 3.30 12.36
N ALA A 189 -18.82 3.88 13.44
CA ALA A 189 -17.52 4.55 13.52
C ALA A 189 -16.32 3.58 13.58
N ASP A 190 -16.41 2.41 12.96
CA ASP A 190 -15.41 1.33 13.06
C ASP A 190 -14.29 1.42 12.01
N LYS A 191 -14.21 2.53 11.28
CA LYS A 191 -13.13 2.84 10.32
C LYS A 191 -12.77 4.31 10.56
N MET A 192 -11.54 4.77 10.76
CA MET A 192 -10.13 4.34 10.58
C MET A 192 -9.30 5.39 11.41
N PRO A 193 -7.96 5.31 11.71
CA PRO A 193 -6.94 5.27 10.63
C PRO A 193 -5.41 5.02 10.92
N ASN A 194 -4.69 4.43 9.94
CA ASN A 194 -3.23 4.52 9.65
C ASN A 194 -2.18 4.20 10.74
N GLU A 195 -2.58 4.02 11.99
CA GLU A 195 -1.72 3.74 13.15
C GLU A 195 -2.01 2.39 13.80
N GLU A 196 -2.37 1.38 13.01
CA GLU A 196 -2.40 0.01 13.52
C GLU A 196 -0.99 -0.61 13.51
N PRO A 197 -0.49 -1.11 14.65
CA PRO A 197 0.78 -1.80 14.74
C PRO A 197 0.73 -3.09 13.91
N ILE A 198 1.39 -3.09 12.77
CA ILE A 198 1.70 -4.32 12.02
C ILE A 198 3.16 -4.65 12.27
N ALA A 199 3.47 -5.91 12.52
CA ALA A 199 4.85 -6.34 12.66
C ALA A 199 5.61 -6.07 11.35
N VAL A 200 6.80 -5.50 11.43
CA VAL A 200 7.66 -5.30 10.27
C VAL A 200 8.15 -6.66 9.78
N VAL A 201 7.69 -7.04 8.60
CA VAL A 201 8.03 -8.30 7.91
C VAL A 201 9.12 -8.04 6.83
N ASP A 202 9.73 -6.84 6.79
CA ASP A 202 10.64 -6.38 5.72
C ASP A 202 11.92 -7.21 5.52
N ARG A 203 12.27 -8.11 6.45
CA ARG A 203 13.37 -9.07 6.30
C ARG A 203 12.92 -10.47 5.87
N MET A 204 11.62 -10.64 5.60
CA MET A 204 11.04 -11.90 5.21
C MET A 204 11.40 -12.21 3.77
N ASN A 205 11.98 -13.38 3.59
CA ASN A 205 12.21 -13.97 2.28
C ASN A 205 11.12 -15.02 2.06
N THR A 206 10.17 -14.78 1.16
CA THR A 206 9.05 -15.71 0.89
C THR A 206 9.49 -17.10 0.43
N ASP A 207 10.71 -17.25 -0.06
CA ASP A 207 11.26 -18.54 -0.48
C ASP A 207 11.77 -19.39 0.70
N GLN A 208 12.10 -18.74 1.83
CA GLN A 208 12.69 -19.35 3.02
C GLN A 208 11.81 -19.19 4.27
N ASP A 209 10.83 -18.30 4.24
CA ASP A 209 10.02 -17.94 5.39
C ASP A 209 8.52 -18.14 5.10
N GLY A 210 7.79 -18.71 6.06
CA GLY A 210 6.33 -18.83 6.02
C GLY A 210 5.64 -17.79 6.89
N PHE A 211 4.42 -17.38 6.52
CA PHE A 211 3.62 -16.50 7.37
C PHE A 211 2.14 -16.89 7.39
N PHE A 212 1.48 -16.54 8.49
CA PHE A 212 0.04 -16.62 8.62
C PHE A 212 -0.46 -15.49 9.50
N VAL A 213 -1.49 -14.80 9.01
CA VAL A 213 -2.23 -13.78 9.76
C VAL A 213 -3.65 -14.28 9.94
N GLN A 214 -4.08 -14.44 11.18
CA GLN A 214 -5.46 -14.78 11.48
C GLN A 214 -6.37 -13.64 11.01
N ASP A 215 -7.45 -13.99 10.30
CA ASP A 215 -8.49 -13.03 9.96
C ASP A 215 -9.32 -12.67 11.20
N LYS A 216 -9.66 -11.38 11.37
CA LYS A 216 -10.36 -10.87 12.58
C LYS A 216 -11.74 -11.50 12.79
N GLU A 217 -12.40 -11.94 11.72
CA GLU A 217 -13.76 -12.51 11.75
C GLU A 217 -13.74 -14.05 11.71
N SER A 218 -12.56 -14.67 11.61
CA SER A 218 -12.41 -16.12 11.46
C SER A 218 -13.01 -16.93 12.61
N ASP A 219 -12.83 -16.47 13.85
CA ASP A 219 -13.36 -17.13 15.03
C ASP A 219 -14.89 -17.10 15.06
N ASP A 220 -15.50 -15.93 14.80
CA ASP A 220 -16.96 -15.79 14.82
C ASP A 220 -17.61 -16.53 13.65
N SER A 221 -16.94 -16.57 12.50
CA SER A 221 -17.35 -17.39 11.34
C SER A 221 -17.33 -18.88 11.68
N ALA A 222 -16.29 -19.37 12.37
CA ALA A 222 -16.20 -20.76 12.78
C ALA A 222 -17.35 -21.14 13.73
N ILE A 223 -17.67 -20.29 14.71
CA ILE A 223 -18.80 -20.51 15.62
C ILE A 223 -20.14 -20.53 14.87
N MET A 224 -20.32 -19.66 13.87
CA MET A 224 -21.53 -19.64 13.04
C MET A 224 -21.71 -20.94 12.24
N GLU A 225 -20.63 -21.45 11.64
CA GLU A 225 -20.63 -22.73 10.92
C GLU A 225 -20.95 -23.91 11.86
N MET A 226 -20.35 -23.95 13.05
CA MET A 226 -20.66 -24.97 14.05
C MET A 226 -22.16 -24.97 14.46
N ARG A 227 -22.75 -23.78 14.61
CA ARG A 227 -24.20 -23.62 14.92
C ARG A 227 -25.08 -24.05 13.75
N SER A 228 -24.71 -23.69 12.52
CA SER A 228 -25.45 -24.09 11.32
C SER A 228 -25.45 -25.59 11.11
N GLY A 229 -24.29 -26.25 11.33
CA GLY A 229 -24.16 -27.70 11.16
C GLY A 229 -24.88 -28.53 12.23
N SER A 230 -25.00 -28.00 13.46
CA SER A 230 -25.63 -28.71 14.59
C SER A 230 -27.11 -28.37 14.79
N GLY A 231 -27.59 -27.23 14.29
CA GLY A 231 -28.96 -26.76 14.49
C GLY A 231 -29.25 -26.24 15.91
N GLU A 232 -28.24 -26.09 16.77
CA GLU A 232 -28.39 -25.74 18.18
C GLU A 232 -27.47 -24.58 18.65
N ALA A 233 -27.73 -24.08 19.86
CA ALA A 233 -27.00 -22.96 20.46
C ALA A 233 -25.66 -23.43 21.06
N ILE A 234 -24.57 -23.15 20.34
CA ILE A 234 -23.19 -23.30 20.85
C ILE A 234 -22.75 -21.96 21.47
N GLU A 235 -22.36 -21.99 22.74
CA GLU A 235 -21.80 -20.84 23.46
C GLU A 235 -20.27 -20.81 23.35
N LYS A 236 -19.71 -19.63 23.06
CA LYS A 236 -18.26 -19.40 22.88
C LYS A 236 -17.45 -19.87 24.10
N SER A 237 -18.02 -19.69 25.30
CA SER A 237 -17.45 -20.08 26.59
C SER A 237 -17.25 -21.60 26.75
N ASN A 238 -17.93 -22.40 25.94
CA ASN A 238 -17.81 -23.86 25.93
C ASN A 238 -16.89 -24.40 24.85
N VAL A 239 -16.34 -23.53 24.00
CA VAL A 239 -15.48 -23.90 22.89
C VAL A 239 -14.01 -23.82 23.32
N GLU A 240 -13.29 -24.88 23.01
CA GLU A 240 -11.84 -24.97 23.09
C GLU A 240 -11.27 -24.79 21.69
N ARG A 241 -10.30 -23.87 21.55
CA ARG A 241 -9.63 -23.61 20.27
C ARG A 241 -8.24 -24.20 20.29
N THR A 242 -7.96 -25.03 19.30
CA THR A 242 -6.63 -25.59 19.04
C THR A 242 -6.08 -25.04 17.74
N ILE A 243 -4.97 -24.31 17.83
CA ILE A 243 -4.18 -23.87 16.69
C ILE A 243 -3.06 -24.90 16.51
N ALA A 244 -3.01 -25.61 15.40
CA ALA A 244 -1.97 -26.60 15.11
C ALA A 244 -1.13 -26.14 13.94
N VAL A 245 0.19 -26.06 14.11
CA VAL A 245 1.15 -25.82 13.04
C VAL A 245 1.92 -27.10 12.80
N LYS A 246 1.79 -27.66 11.59
CA LYS A 246 2.48 -28.89 11.20
C LYS A 246 3.59 -28.58 10.21
N ILE A 247 4.82 -28.91 10.57
CA ILE A 247 6.02 -28.77 9.74
C ILE A 247 6.40 -30.17 9.26
N ASP A 248 6.17 -30.45 7.98
CA ASP A 248 6.28 -31.81 7.43
C ASP A 248 7.21 -31.88 6.23
N ASN A 249 7.94 -32.99 6.12
CA ASN A 249 8.66 -33.35 4.90
C ASN A 249 7.70 -34.10 3.98
N SER A 250 7.27 -33.41 2.93
CA SER A 250 6.38 -33.93 1.90
C SER A 250 7.16 -34.35 0.65
N TYR A 251 6.54 -35.17 -0.20
CA TYR A 251 7.13 -35.65 -1.46
C TYR A 251 6.17 -35.43 -2.63
N GLU A 252 6.68 -34.92 -3.74
CA GLU A 252 5.93 -34.80 -5.01
C GLU A 252 6.67 -35.57 -6.12
N PRO A 253 6.03 -36.49 -6.87
CA PRO A 253 6.72 -37.41 -7.79
C PRO A 253 7.67 -36.75 -8.81
N GLU A 254 7.31 -35.57 -9.31
CA GLU A 254 8.11 -34.86 -10.32
C GLU A 254 9.08 -33.83 -9.73
N ARG A 255 8.90 -33.48 -8.45
CA ARG A 255 9.66 -32.41 -7.78
C ARG A 255 10.50 -32.90 -6.60
N GLY A 256 10.36 -34.15 -6.17
CA GLY A 256 11.11 -34.73 -5.05
C GLY A 256 10.61 -34.26 -3.68
N ASP A 257 11.46 -34.41 -2.67
CA ASP A 257 11.19 -34.00 -1.29
C ASP A 257 11.07 -32.47 -1.17
N TYR A 258 10.23 -32.02 -0.25
CA TYR A 258 10.00 -30.61 0.06
C TYR A 258 9.44 -30.45 1.47
N VAL A 259 9.60 -29.27 2.07
CA VAL A 259 9.00 -28.89 3.34
C VAL A 259 7.68 -28.19 3.08
N LYS A 260 6.63 -28.66 3.73
CA LYS A 260 5.32 -28.02 3.75
C LYS A 260 4.95 -27.68 5.19
N VAL A 261 4.53 -26.43 5.41
CA VAL A 261 3.99 -26.00 6.69
C VAL A 261 2.52 -25.68 6.53
N THR A 262 1.67 -26.37 7.28
CA THR A 262 0.24 -26.07 7.37
C THR A 262 -0.11 -25.56 8.76
N ILE A 263 -1.14 -24.73 8.81
CA ILE A 263 -1.78 -24.30 10.05
C ILE A 263 -3.25 -24.68 10.00
N SER A 264 -3.74 -25.31 11.06
CA SER A 264 -5.15 -25.59 11.23
C SER A 264 -5.69 -24.94 12.51
N TYR A 265 -6.88 -24.36 12.40
CA TYR A 265 -7.67 -23.90 13.52
C TYR A 265 -8.79 -24.91 13.73
N ASN A 266 -8.72 -25.65 14.83
CA ASN A 266 -9.72 -26.61 15.24
C ASN A 266 -10.51 -26.06 16.43
N TYR A 267 -11.82 -26.06 16.30
CA TYR A 267 -12.76 -25.58 17.30
C TYR A 267 -13.59 -26.77 17.76
N ALA A 268 -13.56 -27.08 19.06
CA ALA A 268 -14.35 -28.16 19.64
C ALA A 268 -15.21 -27.61 20.79
N GLY A 269 -16.52 -27.77 20.70
CA GLY A 269 -17.46 -27.23 21.67
C GLY A 269 -18.67 -28.13 21.89
N ASN A 270 -19.22 -28.09 23.10
CA ASN A 270 -20.43 -28.84 23.41
C ASN A 270 -21.68 -28.00 23.12
N ILE A 271 -22.73 -28.67 22.67
CA ILE A 271 -24.05 -28.08 22.53
C ILE A 271 -24.62 -27.75 23.93
N ALA A 272 -25.25 -26.58 24.09
CA ALA A 272 -25.79 -26.14 25.38
C ALA A 272 -26.81 -27.14 25.94
N GLY A 273 -26.52 -27.71 27.12
CA GLY A 273 -27.39 -28.70 27.77
C GLY A 273 -27.22 -30.14 27.28
N SER A 274 -26.23 -30.41 26.40
CA SER A 274 -25.91 -31.74 25.87
C SER A 274 -24.45 -32.14 26.17
N GLN A 275 -24.15 -33.44 26.07
CA GLN A 275 -22.78 -33.97 26.07
C GLN A 275 -22.20 -34.17 24.66
N GLU A 276 -22.96 -33.83 23.62
CA GLU A 276 -22.51 -33.92 22.24
C GLU A 276 -21.52 -32.79 21.90
N THR A 277 -20.39 -33.18 21.31
CA THR A 277 -19.32 -32.27 20.88
C THR A 277 -19.37 -32.04 19.39
N VAL A 278 -19.45 -30.77 18.99
CA VAL A 278 -19.37 -30.31 17.60
C VAL A 278 -17.94 -29.85 17.35
N THR A 279 -17.41 -30.15 16.17
CA THR A 279 -16.08 -29.71 15.74
C THR A 279 -16.13 -28.95 14.43
N TYR A 280 -15.25 -27.98 14.27
CA TYR A 280 -14.99 -27.29 13.01
C TYR A 280 -13.50 -27.12 12.82
N GLU A 281 -13.02 -27.37 11.61
CA GLU A 281 -11.60 -27.25 11.28
C GLU A 281 -11.42 -26.42 10.01
N LYS A 282 -10.46 -25.49 10.06
CA LYS A 282 -10.01 -24.70 8.92
C LYS A 282 -8.51 -24.84 8.78
N GLU A 283 -8.05 -25.37 7.66
CA GLU A 283 -6.62 -25.52 7.33
C GLU A 283 -6.18 -24.45 6.32
N SER A 284 -4.93 -24.02 6.42
CA SER A 284 -4.25 -23.13 5.48
C SER A 284 -2.77 -23.49 5.35
N VAL A 285 -2.16 -23.17 4.21
CA VAL A 285 -0.72 -23.39 3.98
C VAL A 285 0.04 -22.14 4.38
N MET A 286 1.02 -22.27 5.29
CA MET A 286 1.90 -21.17 5.70
C MET A 286 3.17 -21.07 4.85
N PHE A 287 3.68 -22.22 4.40
CA PHE A 287 4.92 -22.33 3.65
C PHE A 287 4.92 -23.57 2.78
N ASN A 288 5.51 -23.46 1.59
CA ASN A 288 5.74 -24.58 0.71
C ASN A 288 6.93 -24.28 -0.20
N ASN A 289 8.04 -25.01 -0.03
CA ASN A 289 9.24 -24.83 -0.85
C ASN A 289 9.34 -25.82 -2.03
N VAL A 290 8.22 -26.42 -2.45
CA VAL A 290 8.24 -27.42 -3.52
C VAL A 290 8.86 -26.89 -4.82
N GLU A 291 8.73 -25.59 -5.07
CA GLU A 291 9.30 -24.88 -6.23
C GLU A 291 10.69 -24.30 -5.95
N THR A 292 10.86 -23.62 -4.82
CA THR A 292 12.10 -22.88 -4.50
C THR A 292 13.23 -23.81 -4.09
N LYS A 293 12.92 -24.95 -3.45
CA LYS A 293 13.87 -25.88 -2.83
C LYS A 293 14.76 -25.27 -1.77
N GLU A 294 14.46 -24.04 -1.37
CA GLU A 294 15.14 -23.32 -0.31
C GLU A 294 14.73 -23.85 1.07
N ALA A 295 15.67 -23.92 2.01
CA ALA A 295 15.39 -24.43 3.34
C ALA A 295 14.48 -23.47 4.13
N LEU A 296 13.54 -24.02 4.90
CA LEU A 296 12.74 -23.25 5.83
C LEU A 296 13.66 -22.60 6.88
N ARG A 297 13.43 -21.31 7.15
CA ARG A 297 14.21 -20.48 8.05
C ARG A 297 13.34 -19.92 9.17
N ASN A 298 12.27 -19.20 8.81
CA ASN A 298 11.37 -18.57 9.78
C ASN A 298 9.90 -18.90 9.52
N LEU A 299 9.10 -18.92 10.60
CA LEU A 299 7.64 -18.95 10.54
C LEU A 299 7.05 -17.80 11.34
N TYR A 300 6.19 -17.00 10.73
CA TYR A 300 5.50 -15.89 11.37
C TYR A 300 4.03 -16.26 11.59
N LEU A 301 3.61 -16.35 12.85
CA LEU A 301 2.24 -16.63 13.23
C LEU A 301 1.66 -15.45 14.02
N PHE A 302 0.72 -14.75 13.39
CA PHE A 302 -0.06 -13.68 14.00
C PHE A 302 -1.47 -14.18 14.30
N TYR A 303 -1.85 -14.14 15.58
CA TYR A 303 -3.15 -14.64 16.02
C TYR A 303 -3.78 -13.73 17.08
N TYR A 304 -5.10 -13.72 17.15
CA TYR A 304 -5.88 -13.04 18.18
C TYR A 304 -6.13 -13.99 19.34
N PRO A 305 -5.70 -13.67 20.57
CA PRO A 305 -5.94 -14.52 21.73
C PRO A 305 -7.44 -14.74 21.99
N ALA A 306 -7.79 -15.98 22.33
CA ALA A 306 -9.10 -16.33 22.84
C ALA A 306 -9.21 -15.85 24.30
N TYR A 307 -9.63 -14.60 24.49
CA TYR A 307 -9.85 -14.01 25.82
C TYR A 307 -11.04 -14.67 26.56
N SER A 308 -11.41 -14.17 27.74
CA SER A 308 -12.28 -14.78 28.78
C SER A 308 -13.53 -15.54 28.34
N ASP A 309 -14.02 -15.30 27.14
CA ASP A 309 -15.24 -15.89 26.61
C ASP A 309 -15.00 -17.26 25.97
N TRP A 310 -13.83 -17.87 26.19
CA TRP A 310 -13.42 -19.17 25.67
C TRP A 310 -12.86 -20.05 26.79
N LYS A 311 -12.79 -21.38 26.54
CA LYS A 311 -12.11 -22.30 27.47
C LYS A 311 -10.58 -22.12 27.50
N GLY A 312 -10.03 -21.40 26.53
CA GLY A 312 -8.61 -21.12 26.41
C GLY A 312 -8.06 -21.50 25.04
N ASP A 313 -6.81 -21.14 24.81
CA ASP A 313 -6.07 -21.49 23.61
C ASP A 313 -5.11 -22.65 23.87
N ASN A 314 -5.14 -23.62 22.97
CA ASN A 314 -4.08 -24.62 22.81
C ASN A 314 -3.35 -24.35 21.50
N LEU A 315 -2.04 -24.14 21.55
CA LEU A 315 -1.20 -24.07 20.37
C LEU A 315 -0.30 -25.31 20.33
N VAL A 316 -0.34 -26.04 19.23
CA VAL A 316 0.45 -27.25 19.01
C VAL A 316 1.37 -27.01 17.82
N ILE A 317 2.68 -27.15 18.02
CA ILE A 317 3.68 -27.11 16.97
C ILE A 317 4.20 -28.53 16.78
N GLU A 318 4.06 -29.07 15.58
CA GLU A 318 4.52 -30.40 15.21
C GLU A 318 5.72 -30.27 14.26
N ASN A 319 6.92 -30.55 14.78
CA ASN A 319 8.17 -30.56 14.03
C ASN A 319 8.89 -31.91 14.24
N GLU A 320 8.17 -33.00 13.97
CA GLU A 320 8.64 -34.37 14.21
C GLU A 320 9.86 -34.74 13.34
N HIS A 321 10.09 -34.01 12.24
CA HIS A 321 11.25 -34.18 11.38
C HIS A 321 12.47 -33.34 11.80
N ASN A 322 12.40 -32.66 12.95
CA ASN A 322 13.49 -31.87 13.52
C ASN A 322 14.04 -30.79 12.55
N ILE A 323 13.16 -30.14 11.79
CA ILE A 323 13.55 -29.12 10.81
C ILE A 323 13.97 -27.85 11.56
N PRO A 324 15.19 -27.31 11.33
CA PRO A 324 15.62 -26.05 11.94
C PRO A 324 14.69 -24.90 11.57
N VAL A 325 14.11 -24.24 12.57
CA VAL A 325 13.14 -23.15 12.34
C VAL A 325 13.09 -22.17 13.50
N THR A 326 12.99 -20.88 13.18
CA THR A 326 12.62 -19.85 14.15
C THR A 326 11.15 -19.49 14.01
N ILE A 327 10.37 -19.68 15.07
CA ILE A 327 8.93 -19.39 15.10
C ILE A 327 8.69 -18.06 15.83
N TYR A 328 8.21 -17.09 15.06
CA TYR A 328 7.72 -15.81 15.54
C TYR A 328 6.23 -15.93 15.89
N LEU A 329 5.96 -16.23 17.16
CA LEU A 329 4.61 -16.40 17.67
C LEU A 329 4.13 -15.12 18.33
N ILE A 330 3.21 -14.42 17.66
CA ILE A 330 2.85 -13.04 17.97
C ILE A 330 1.35 -12.96 18.24
N LYS A 331 0.98 -12.66 19.49
CA LYS A 331 -0.40 -12.29 19.80
C LYS A 331 -0.70 -10.86 19.38
N GLN A 332 -1.88 -10.66 18.80
CA GLN A 332 -2.38 -9.38 18.31
C GLN A 332 -3.53 -8.85 19.19
N MET A 333 -3.75 -7.53 19.14
CA MET A 333 -4.92 -6.90 19.74
C MET A 333 -6.09 -6.90 18.75
N ASN A 334 -7.27 -7.27 19.22
CA ASN A 334 -8.53 -6.95 18.56
C ASN A 334 -9.19 -5.80 19.35
N HIS A 335 -9.43 -4.64 18.74
CA HIS A 335 -9.89 -3.42 19.43
C HIS A 335 -11.17 -3.59 20.26
N SER A 336 -11.93 -4.65 20.05
CA SER A 336 -13.17 -4.90 20.77
C SER A 336 -13.00 -5.44 22.19
N ILE A 337 -11.85 -6.04 22.58
CA ILE A 337 -11.82 -6.90 23.79
C ILE A 337 -10.67 -6.73 24.79
N PRO A 338 -9.36 -6.48 24.51
CA PRO A 338 -8.39 -6.60 25.58
C PRO A 338 -8.39 -5.36 26.48
N THR A 339 -9.08 -5.46 27.61
CA THR A 339 -8.72 -4.69 28.80
C THR A 339 -7.42 -5.27 29.38
N ALA A 340 -6.67 -4.47 30.15
CA ALA A 340 -5.49 -4.96 30.86
C ALA A 340 -5.81 -6.18 31.77
N TYR A 341 -7.06 -6.31 32.21
CA TYR A 341 -7.56 -7.47 32.96
C TYR A 341 -7.49 -8.76 32.14
N TYR A 342 -8.08 -8.78 30.94
CA TYR A 342 -8.10 -9.98 30.10
C TYR A 342 -6.72 -10.43 29.64
N GLU A 343 -5.83 -9.48 29.38
CA GLU A 343 -4.41 -9.74 29.11
C GLU A 343 -3.71 -10.46 30.26
N ASN A 344 -3.95 -10.01 31.49
CA ASN A 344 -3.31 -10.60 32.68
C ASN A 344 -3.86 -11.99 33.02
N THR A 345 -5.12 -12.27 32.65
CA THR A 345 -5.78 -13.55 32.92
C THR A 345 -5.63 -14.56 31.78
N TYR A 346 -5.32 -14.13 30.55
CA TYR A 346 -5.13 -15.03 29.42
C TYR A 346 -4.04 -16.07 29.71
N ARG A 347 -4.30 -17.32 29.35
CA ARG A 347 -3.34 -18.43 29.45
C ARG A 347 -3.35 -19.20 28.13
N LEU A 348 -2.16 -19.43 27.59
CA LEU A 348 -1.94 -20.26 26.42
C LEU A 348 -1.27 -21.56 26.86
N LYS A 349 -1.78 -22.70 26.41
CA LYS A 349 -1.05 -23.96 26.45
C LYS A 349 -0.29 -24.15 25.15
N LEU A 350 1.05 -24.12 25.20
CA LEU A 350 1.92 -24.33 24.04
C LEU A 350 2.56 -25.71 24.12
N THR A 351 2.28 -26.56 23.13
CA THR A 351 2.90 -27.89 23.01
C THR A 351 3.82 -27.94 21.80
N LEU A 352 5.09 -28.26 22.00
CA LEU A 352 6.05 -28.57 20.94
C LEU A 352 6.24 -30.09 20.86
N LYS A 353 6.05 -30.66 19.67
CA LYS A 353 6.31 -32.06 19.36
C LYS A 353 7.51 -32.17 18.42
N GLU A 354 8.54 -32.89 18.85
CA GLU A 354 9.79 -33.09 18.10
C GLU A 354 10.36 -34.48 18.37
N ASP A 355 11.14 -35.02 17.45
CA ASP A 355 11.87 -36.29 17.62
C ASP A 355 13.30 -36.06 18.13
N CYS A 356 13.44 -35.15 19.10
CA CYS A 356 14.70 -34.82 19.74
C CYS A 356 14.75 -35.37 21.17
N LEU A 357 15.95 -35.80 21.61
CA LEU A 357 16.18 -36.44 22.91
C LEU A 357 15.84 -35.52 24.10
N SER A 358 15.98 -34.21 23.93
CA SER A 358 15.66 -33.22 24.94
C SER A 358 15.29 -31.88 24.32
N VAL A 359 14.60 -31.02 25.09
CA VAL A 359 14.30 -29.63 24.69
C VAL A 359 15.55 -28.79 24.45
N ALA A 360 16.70 -29.16 25.04
CA ALA A 360 17.96 -28.45 24.81
C ALA A 360 18.54 -28.71 23.42
N ASP A 361 18.14 -29.82 22.78
CA ASP A 361 18.52 -30.20 21.42
C ASP A 361 17.49 -29.76 20.38
N SER A 362 16.45 -29.00 20.81
CA SER A 362 15.37 -28.57 19.94
C SER A 362 15.89 -27.71 18.78
N PRO A 363 15.57 -28.05 17.53
CA PRO A 363 15.86 -27.22 16.36
C PRO A 363 14.89 -26.02 16.23
N THR A 364 13.87 -25.95 17.08
CA THR A 364 12.86 -24.89 17.09
C THR A 364 13.21 -23.79 18.09
N VAL A 365 13.29 -22.55 17.62
CA VAL A 365 13.50 -21.37 18.47
C VAL A 365 12.24 -20.51 18.50
N PHE A 366 11.74 -20.18 19.69
CA PHE A 366 10.59 -19.28 19.86
C PHE A 366 11.00 -17.83 20.09
N CYS A 367 10.46 -16.94 19.27
CA CYS A 367 10.52 -15.49 19.40
C CYS A 367 9.10 -14.97 19.59
N THR A 368 8.77 -14.44 20.78
CA THR A 368 7.37 -14.19 21.12
C THR A 368 7.13 -13.00 22.07
N ASN A 369 5.94 -12.41 21.98
CA ASN A 369 5.39 -11.43 22.94
C ASN A 369 4.41 -12.04 23.96
N LEU A 370 4.31 -13.38 24.04
CA LEU A 370 3.33 -14.06 24.89
C LEU A 370 3.51 -13.84 26.38
N ASN A 371 4.73 -13.57 26.85
CA ASN A 371 5.01 -13.30 28.26
C ASN A 371 4.83 -11.82 28.62
N LYS A 372 4.11 -11.05 27.81
CA LYS A 372 3.85 -9.62 28.04
C LYS A 372 2.37 -9.31 27.94
N ASN A 373 1.91 -8.42 28.79
CA ASN A 373 0.66 -7.72 28.60
C ASN A 373 0.87 -6.70 27.47
N ILE A 374 0.27 -6.93 26.29
CA ILE A 374 0.48 -6.06 25.13
C ILE A 374 -0.16 -4.67 25.31
N MET A 375 -1.14 -4.51 26.20
CA MET A 375 -1.79 -3.22 26.50
C MET A 375 -0.91 -2.31 27.37
N THR A 376 -0.20 -2.89 28.33
CA THR A 376 0.58 -2.13 29.33
C THR A 376 2.09 -2.28 29.16
N ASN A 377 2.54 -3.16 28.25
CA ASN A 377 3.94 -3.53 28.02
C ASN A 377 4.64 -4.06 29.30
N THR A 378 3.87 -4.66 30.23
CA THR A 378 4.38 -5.28 31.45
C THR A 378 4.60 -6.78 31.27
N ASP A 379 5.53 -7.36 32.01
CA ASP A 379 5.81 -8.80 31.94
C ASP A 379 4.76 -9.62 32.70
N VAL A 380 4.26 -10.68 32.05
CA VAL A 380 3.32 -11.66 32.59
C VAL A 380 3.91 -13.07 32.38
N PRO A 381 4.88 -13.49 33.20
CA PRO A 381 5.66 -14.71 32.96
C PRO A 381 4.85 -16.01 33.08
N THR A 382 3.67 -15.98 33.71
CA THR A 382 2.80 -17.16 33.88
C THR A 382 1.79 -17.34 32.75
N GLN A 383 1.93 -16.59 31.66
CA GLN A 383 0.94 -16.54 30.58
C GLN A 383 1.00 -17.77 29.65
N VAL A 384 2.15 -18.44 29.59
CA VAL A 384 2.36 -19.63 28.75
C VAL A 384 2.64 -20.86 29.63
N GLU A 385 1.80 -21.88 29.47
CA GLU A 385 2.09 -23.24 29.94
C GLU A 385 2.76 -24.02 28.80
N PHE A 386 4.06 -24.26 28.89
CA PHE A 386 4.82 -24.93 27.84
C PHE A 386 5.00 -26.43 28.13
N GLN A 387 4.76 -27.23 27.10
CA GLN A 387 4.95 -28.69 27.11
C GLN A 387 5.83 -29.10 25.92
N TYR A 388 6.89 -29.85 26.20
CA TYR A 388 7.73 -30.49 25.19
C TYR A 388 7.41 -31.98 25.17
N ASN A 389 6.96 -32.52 24.04
CA ASN A 389 6.53 -33.92 23.91
C ASN A 389 5.58 -34.35 25.05
N GLN A 390 4.60 -33.50 25.37
CA GLN A 390 3.61 -33.66 26.45
C GLN A 390 4.17 -33.57 27.90
N ALA A 391 5.46 -33.36 28.08
CA ALA A 391 6.07 -33.12 29.40
C ALA A 391 6.18 -31.61 29.68
N PRO A 392 5.69 -31.10 30.83
CA PRO A 392 5.85 -29.70 31.21
C PRO A 392 7.33 -29.29 31.26
N GLN A 393 7.65 -28.14 30.66
CA GLN A 393 9.01 -27.57 30.64
C GLN A 393 8.95 -26.05 30.90
N PRO A 394 10.00 -25.43 31.46
CA PRO A 394 10.08 -23.98 31.55
C PRO A 394 10.10 -23.38 30.13
N PHE A 395 9.23 -22.41 29.89
CA PHE A 395 9.18 -21.73 28.60
C PHE A 395 10.34 -20.73 28.48
N HIS A 396 11.33 -21.05 27.66
CA HIS A 396 12.43 -20.17 27.33
C HIS A 396 12.16 -19.51 25.98
N SER A 397 11.71 -18.25 25.99
CA SER A 397 11.56 -17.45 24.78
C SER A 397 12.71 -16.47 24.61
N VAL A 398 13.15 -16.27 23.36
CA VAL A 398 14.10 -15.20 23.03
C VAL A 398 13.32 -13.89 22.92
N ARG A 399 13.75 -12.91 23.71
CA ARG A 399 13.08 -11.61 23.80
C ARG A 399 13.28 -10.82 22.51
N THR A 400 12.16 -10.40 21.97
CA THR A 400 11.99 -9.68 20.72
C THR A 400 12.31 -8.20 20.89
N LYS A 401 13.58 -7.83 21.05
CA LYS A 401 13.94 -6.41 20.98
C LYS A 401 13.48 -5.77 19.64
N ASP A 402 13.24 -6.60 18.61
CA ASP A 402 12.97 -6.18 17.24
C ASP A 402 11.64 -6.67 16.60
N LEU A 403 10.78 -7.48 17.26
CA LEU A 403 9.47 -7.90 16.66
C LEU A 403 8.27 -7.07 17.09
N ALA A 404 8.45 -6.21 18.08
CA ALA A 404 7.50 -5.17 18.44
C ALA A 404 7.91 -3.81 17.83
N ALA A 405 8.77 -3.81 16.80
CA ALA A 405 8.84 -2.66 15.90
C ALA A 405 7.51 -2.62 15.14
N SER A 406 6.52 -2.03 15.79
CA SER A 406 5.34 -1.50 15.14
C SER A 406 5.81 -0.30 14.33
N GLU A 407 5.97 -0.46 13.03
CA GLU A 407 6.09 0.71 12.17
C GLU A 407 4.69 1.18 11.81
N VAL A 408 4.31 2.27 12.46
CA VAL A 408 3.16 3.05 12.02
C VAL A 408 3.53 3.65 10.66
N ARG A 409 3.04 3.04 9.59
CA ARG A 409 3.20 3.54 8.22
C ARG A 409 1.94 4.24 7.78
N ASP A 410 2.11 5.47 7.32
CA ASP A 410 1.02 6.21 6.68
C ASP A 410 0.72 5.56 5.31
N ARG A 411 -0.38 4.81 5.23
CA ARG A 411 -0.91 4.13 4.03
C ARG A 411 -2.01 4.91 3.34
N LEU A 412 -2.84 5.60 4.12
CA LEU A 412 -3.90 6.48 3.66
C LEU A 412 -3.42 7.92 3.71
N TYR A 413 -3.66 8.67 2.64
CA TYR A 413 -3.28 10.07 2.55
C TYR A 413 -4.03 10.76 1.42
N ASP A 414 -4.33 12.04 1.66
CA ASP A 414 -4.72 12.96 0.61
C ASP A 414 -3.47 13.44 -0.14
N ILE A 415 -3.59 13.60 -1.44
CA ILE A 415 -2.55 14.09 -2.34
C ILE A 415 -3.11 15.35 -3.01
N THR A 416 -2.38 16.45 -2.92
CA THR A 416 -2.62 17.64 -3.74
C THR A 416 -1.41 17.87 -4.62
N VAL A 417 -1.61 17.86 -5.93
CA VAL A 417 -0.60 18.15 -6.95
C VAL A 417 -0.89 19.52 -7.56
N GLU A 418 0.02 20.46 -7.36
CA GLU A 418 -0.03 21.79 -7.94
C GLU A 418 0.97 21.86 -9.11
N ILE A 419 0.47 22.10 -10.33
CA ILE A 419 1.31 22.23 -11.52
C ILE A 419 1.58 23.71 -11.81
N TYR A 420 2.82 24.04 -12.13
CA TYR A 420 3.31 25.38 -12.40
C TYR A 420 4.00 25.46 -13.76
N LYS A 421 4.21 26.70 -14.21
CA LYS A 421 5.12 26.98 -15.34
C LYS A 421 6.56 26.61 -14.98
N GLU A 422 7.35 26.27 -16.00
CA GLU A 422 8.80 26.05 -15.87
C GLU A 422 9.50 27.21 -15.12
N GLY A 423 10.34 26.87 -14.15
CA GLY A 423 11.12 27.80 -13.34
C GLY A 423 10.41 28.28 -12.07
N ALA A 424 9.18 27.83 -11.79
CA ALA A 424 8.49 28.13 -10.55
C ALA A 424 9.17 27.50 -9.33
N ALA A 425 9.80 26.32 -9.50
CA ALA A 425 10.55 25.63 -8.45
C ALA A 425 11.82 26.38 -7.99
N LEU A 426 12.34 27.32 -8.79
CA LEU A 426 13.44 28.21 -8.39
C LEU A 426 12.93 29.47 -7.64
N ASN A 427 11.65 29.78 -7.77
CA ASN A 427 11.06 31.07 -7.37
C ASN A 427 10.11 30.96 -6.18
N GLY A 428 10.08 29.86 -5.45
CA GLY A 428 9.17 29.76 -4.31
C GLY A 428 7.78 29.20 -4.64
N PHE A 429 7.58 28.54 -5.79
CA PHE A 429 6.24 28.08 -6.25
C PHE A 429 5.16 29.18 -6.14
N PRO A 430 5.38 30.37 -6.74
CA PRO A 430 4.50 31.50 -6.53
C PRO A 430 3.12 31.25 -7.17
N GLU A 431 2.06 31.59 -6.43
CA GLU A 431 0.67 31.32 -6.84
C GLU A 431 0.32 31.86 -8.24
N LYS A 432 0.91 32.99 -8.65
CA LYS A 432 0.73 33.60 -9.97
C LYS A 432 1.14 32.71 -11.15
N ASP A 433 2.01 31.73 -10.91
CA ASP A 433 2.56 30.82 -11.92
C ASP A 433 1.94 29.42 -11.87
N ARG A 434 1.00 29.20 -10.93
CA ARG A 434 0.21 27.98 -10.84
C ARG A 434 -0.76 27.87 -12.00
N LEU A 435 -0.79 26.71 -12.63
CA LEU A 435 -1.62 26.37 -13.78
C LEU A 435 -2.82 25.52 -13.36
N LEU A 436 -2.63 24.61 -12.41
CA LEU A 436 -3.65 23.66 -11.97
C LEU A 436 -3.40 23.23 -10.52
N ILE A 437 -4.48 22.95 -9.79
CA ILE A 437 -4.50 22.14 -8.57
C ILE A 437 -5.27 20.88 -8.90
N PHE A 438 -4.72 19.73 -8.56
CA PHE A 438 -5.35 18.43 -8.75
C PHE A 438 -5.31 17.67 -7.43
N ASP A 439 -6.47 17.28 -6.92
CA ASP A 439 -6.60 16.55 -5.67
C ASP A 439 -6.88 15.07 -5.95
N GLY A 440 -6.30 14.20 -5.13
CA GLY A 440 -6.57 12.78 -5.10
C GLY A 440 -6.38 12.23 -3.69
N SER A 441 -6.82 10.99 -3.46
CA SER A 441 -6.63 10.29 -2.20
C SER A 441 -6.15 8.86 -2.46
N LYS A 442 -5.37 8.31 -1.53
CA LYS A 442 -5.16 6.87 -1.43
C LYS A 442 -6.04 6.36 -0.29
N ASP A 443 -7.11 5.67 -0.67
CA ASP A 443 -8.04 4.99 0.23
C ASP A 443 -7.92 3.48 -0.07
N ASP A 444 -7.67 2.64 0.94
CA ASP A 444 -7.50 1.18 0.78
C ASP A 444 -8.76 0.47 0.25
#